data_AF-A0A381X6M8-F1
#
_entry.id   AF-A0A381X6M8-F1
#
_cell.length_a   1.000
_cell.length_b   1.000
_cell.length_c   1.000
_cell.angle_alpha   90.00
_cell.angle_beta   90.00
_cell.angle_gamma   90.00
#
_symmetry.space_group_name_H-M   'P 1'
#
loop_
_entity.id
_entity.type
_entity.pdbx_description
1 polymer ?
#
loop_
_entity_poly.entity_id
_entity_poly.type
_entity_poly.pdbx_seq_one_letter_code
_entity_poly.pdbx_strand_id
1 'polypeptide(L)'
;MTHPILEPLVVQLPDKATSRKLIESGGDYVSISNQLASESKWCGHPNTMDGESRTGILNLQQNGYQEWLKDAEEEDFVRMVGVLQLLYDTCLALKEDQEEED
;
A
#
# COMPACT_ATOMS: atom_id res chain seq x y z
N MET A 1 -0.19 14.72 -10.83
CA MET A 1 0.81 13.98 -11.65
C MET A 1 1.63 13.18 -10.66
N THR A 2 1.80 11.87 -10.87
CA THR A 2 2.56 11.02 -9.94
C THR A 2 4.02 11.45 -9.92
N HIS A 3 4.63 11.53 -8.73
CA HIS A 3 6.05 11.90 -8.63
C HIS A 3 6.93 10.82 -9.30
N PRO A 4 7.92 11.16 -10.15
CA PRO A 4 8.70 10.18 -10.91
C PRO A 4 9.39 9.10 -10.06
N ILE A 5 9.75 9.42 -8.81
CA ILE A 5 10.38 8.47 -7.90
C ILE A 5 9.45 7.31 -7.50
N LEU A 6 8.12 7.51 -7.56
CA LEU A 6 7.13 6.50 -7.20
C LEU A 6 6.86 5.53 -8.34
N GLU A 7 7.07 5.92 -9.60
CA GLU A 7 6.79 5.07 -10.77
C GLU A 7 7.43 3.66 -10.69
N PRO A 8 8.75 3.50 -10.42
CA PRO A 8 9.35 2.18 -10.33
C PRO A 8 8.94 1.39 -9.08
N LEU A 9 8.37 2.05 -8.06
CA LEU A 9 7.92 1.41 -6.83
C LEU A 9 6.49 0.91 -6.95
N VAL A 10 5.63 1.67 -7.64
CA VAL A 10 4.20 1.36 -7.81
C VAL A 10 3.97 0.10 -8.62
N VAL A 11 4.83 -0.20 -9.59
CA VAL A 11 4.74 -1.43 -10.40
C VAL A 11 4.91 -2.71 -9.59
N GLN A 12 5.45 -2.61 -8.37
CA GLN A 12 5.58 -3.74 -7.45
C GLN A 12 4.28 -4.06 -6.70
N LEU A 13 3.32 -3.13 -6.69
CA LEU A 13 2.00 -3.34 -6.10
C LEU A 13 1.08 -4.09 -7.07
N PRO A 14 0.13 -4.88 -6.56
CA PRO A 14 -0.91 -5.49 -7.38
C PRO A 14 -1.64 -4.43 -8.22
N ASP A 15 -1.93 -4.74 -9.49
CA ASP A 15 -2.56 -3.81 -10.45
C ASP A 15 -3.87 -3.18 -9.94
N LYS A 16 -4.60 -3.91 -9.09
CA LYS A 16 -5.89 -3.47 -8.56
C LYS A 16 -5.79 -2.88 -7.16
N ALA A 17 -4.60 -2.82 -6.55
CA ALA A 17 -4.39 -2.29 -5.22
C ALA A 17 -4.93 -0.86 -5.10
N THR A 18 -5.61 -0.55 -4.00
CA THR A 18 -6.15 0.79 -3.76
C THR A 18 -5.03 1.83 -3.67
N SER A 19 -3.95 1.53 -2.94
CA SER A 19 -2.76 2.38 -2.85
C SER A 19 -2.17 2.70 -4.23
N ARG A 20 -2.03 1.71 -5.11
CA ARG A 20 -1.55 1.90 -6.49
C ARG A 20 -2.41 2.88 -7.27
N LYS A 21 -3.73 2.70 -7.24
CA LYS A 21 -4.66 3.61 -7.93
C LYS A 21 -4.58 5.04 -7.38
N LEU A 22 -4.47 5.20 -6.06
CA LEU A 22 -4.30 6.52 -5.45
C LEU A 22 -3.02 7.19 -5.97
N ILE A 23 -1.90 6.46 -6.01
CA ILE A 23 -0.62 7.01 -6.49
C ILE A 23 -0.69 7.35 -7.98
N GLU A 24 -1.19 6.45 -8.83
CA GLU A 24 -1.31 6.65 -10.29
C GLU A 24 -2.30 7.78 -10.65
N SER A 25 -3.36 7.97 -9.85
CA SER A 25 -4.31 9.09 -10.02
C SER A 25 -3.80 10.43 -9.47
N GLY A 26 -2.63 10.44 -8.82
CA GLY A 26 -2.07 11.64 -8.20
C GLY A 26 -2.85 12.11 -6.98
N GLY A 27 -3.33 11.19 -6.15
CA GLY A 27 -3.93 11.50 -4.86
C GLY A 27 -2.96 12.21 -3.92
N ASP A 28 -3.49 12.82 -2.86
CA ASP A 28 -2.65 13.49 -1.87
C ASP A 28 -1.84 12.48 -1.04
N TYR A 29 -0.65 12.91 -0.60
CA TYR A 29 0.27 12.03 0.12
C TYR A 29 -0.29 11.54 1.47
N VAL A 30 -1.22 12.26 2.11
CA VAL A 30 -1.86 11.82 3.35
C VAL A 30 -2.76 10.62 3.08
N SER A 31 -3.65 10.73 2.09
CA SER A 31 -4.54 9.64 1.67
C SER A 31 -3.75 8.42 1.21
N ILE A 32 -2.69 8.62 0.41
CA ILE A 32 -1.81 7.55 -0.05
C ILE A 32 -1.14 6.85 1.14
N SER A 33 -0.52 7.61 2.05
CA SER A 33 0.22 7.05 3.20
C SER A 33 -0.71 6.29 4.15
N ASN A 34 -1.92 6.80 4.39
CA ASN A 34 -2.92 6.10 5.20
C ASN A 34 -3.33 4.76 4.57
N GLN A 35 -3.50 4.72 3.25
CA GLN A 35 -3.85 3.51 2.53
C GLN A 35 -2.70 2.49 2.57
N LEU A 36 -1.46 2.93 2.33
CA LEU A 36 -0.26 2.09 2.40
C LEU A 36 -0.07 1.49 3.81
N ALA A 37 -0.26 2.28 4.87
CA ALA A 37 -0.18 1.81 6.24
C ALA A 37 -1.26 0.75 6.56
N SER A 38 -2.49 0.96 6.08
CA SER A 38 -3.59 0.00 6.23
C SER A 38 -3.28 -1.32 5.53
N GLU A 39 -2.84 -1.28 4.27
CA GLU A 39 -2.46 -2.47 3.51
C GLU A 39 -1.26 -3.19 4.14
N SER A 40 -0.25 -2.45 4.59
CA SER A 40 0.95 -2.99 5.24
C SER A 40 0.62 -3.76 6.51
N LYS A 41 -0.26 -3.19 7.35
CA LYS A 41 -0.77 -3.87 8.56
C LYS A 41 -1.37 -5.23 8.24
N TRP A 42 -2.19 -5.32 7.19
CA TRP A 42 -2.86 -6.57 6.83
C TRP A 42 -1.94 -7.55 6.13
N CYS A 43 -0.97 -7.08 5.35
CA CYS A 43 0.09 -7.93 4.81
C CYS A 43 0.98 -8.50 5.93
N GLY A 44 1.27 -7.74 6.99
CA GLY A 44 2.05 -8.21 8.14
C GLY A 44 1.29 -9.20 9.02
N HIS A 45 -0.04 -9.16 9.00
CA HIS A 45 -0.90 -9.97 9.86
C HIS A 45 -2.13 -10.54 9.14
N PRO A 46 -1.97 -11.32 8.06
CA PRO A 46 -3.07 -11.73 7.17
C PRO A 46 -4.14 -12.57 7.87
N ASN A 47 -3.75 -13.36 8.88
CA ASN A 47 -4.65 -14.24 9.62
C ASN A 47 -5.27 -13.60 10.87
N THR A 48 -4.89 -12.37 11.22
CA THR A 48 -5.48 -11.66 12.37
C THR A 48 -6.85 -11.08 12.00
N MET A 49 -7.74 -10.99 12.99
CA MET A 49 -9.06 -10.39 12.84
C MET A 49 -9.07 -8.97 13.37
N ASP A 50 -9.83 -8.10 12.72
CA ASP A 50 -10.13 -6.76 13.20
C ASP A 50 -11.32 -6.75 14.18
N GLY A 51 -11.68 -5.56 14.68
CA GLY A 51 -12.82 -5.37 15.59
C GLY A 51 -14.19 -5.67 14.97
N GLU A 52 -14.26 -5.88 13.65
CA GLU A 52 -15.45 -6.23 12.89
C GLU A 52 -15.45 -7.69 12.44
N SER A 53 -14.55 -8.51 13.02
CA SER A 53 -14.40 -9.92 12.69
C SER A 53 -13.97 -10.21 11.24
N ARG A 54 -13.34 -9.25 10.56
CA ARG A 54 -12.73 -9.48 9.24
C ARG A 54 -11.27 -9.85 9.39
N THR A 55 -10.82 -10.86 8.66
CA THR A 55 -9.39 -11.22 8.62
C THR A 55 -8.59 -10.19 7.83
N GLY A 56 -7.27 -10.16 8.02
CA GLY A 56 -6.36 -9.40 7.16
C GLY A 56 -6.51 -9.77 5.69
N ILE A 57 -6.70 -11.05 5.37
CA ILE A 57 -7.01 -11.52 4.00
C ILE A 57 -8.26 -10.85 3.44
N LEU A 58 -9.36 -10.79 4.19
CA LEU A 58 -10.59 -10.13 3.73
C LEU A 58 -10.37 -8.62 3.51
N ASN A 59 -9.62 -7.97 4.39
CA ASN A 59 -9.26 -6.56 4.22
C ASN A 59 -8.37 -6.35 2.98
N LEU A 60 -7.40 -7.22 2.70
CA LEU A 60 -6.56 -7.16 1.51
C LEU A 60 -7.37 -7.37 0.22
N GLN A 61 -8.33 -8.30 0.23
CA GLN A 61 -9.24 -8.51 -0.91
C GLN A 61 -10.05 -7.24 -1.22
N GLN A 62 -10.59 -6.58 -0.19
CA GLN A 62 -11.31 -5.32 -0.34
C GLN A 62 -10.42 -4.20 -0.89
N ASN A 63 -9.12 -4.26 -0.64
CA ASN A 63 -8.12 -3.34 -1.16
C ASN A 63 -7.51 -3.78 -2.50
N GLY A 64 -8.09 -4.78 -3.18
CA GLY A 64 -7.70 -5.15 -4.54
C GLY A 64 -6.59 -6.19 -4.67
N TYR A 65 -6.20 -6.85 -3.58
CA TYR A 65 -5.17 -7.90 -3.59
C TYR A 65 -5.72 -9.27 -4.01
N GLN A 66 -7.00 -9.38 -4.36
CA GLN A 66 -7.67 -10.66 -4.60
C GLN A 66 -6.96 -11.57 -5.60
N GLU A 67 -6.41 -11.03 -6.70
CA GLU A 67 -5.68 -11.85 -7.68
C GLU A 67 -4.29 -12.24 -7.16
N TRP A 68 -3.57 -11.30 -6.54
CA TRP A 68 -2.24 -11.56 -5.95
C TRP A 68 -2.30 -12.63 -4.86
N LEU A 69 -3.35 -12.61 -4.02
CA LEU A 69 -3.57 -13.57 -2.94
C LEU A 69 -3.76 -15.02 -3.39
N LYS A 70 -4.07 -15.28 -4.67
CA LYS A 70 -4.24 -16.66 -5.17
C LYS A 70 -2.93 -17.42 -5.23
N ASP A 71 -1.84 -16.70 -5.49
CA ASP A 71 -0.51 -17.26 -5.73
C ASP A 71 0.50 -16.85 -4.64
N ALA A 72 0.09 -16.00 -3.67
CA ALA A 72 0.96 -15.48 -2.63
C ALA A 72 1.33 -16.52 -1.57
N GLU A 73 2.62 -16.72 -1.37
CA GLU A 73 3.19 -17.50 -0.28
C GLU A 73 3.59 -16.58 0.89
N GLU A 74 3.94 -17.17 2.05
CA GLU A 74 4.31 -16.41 3.25
C GLU A 74 5.47 -15.42 3.01
N GLU A 75 6.45 -15.81 2.20
CA GLU A 75 7.56 -14.94 1.81
C GLU A 75 7.12 -13.74 0.97
N ASP A 76 6.06 -13.90 0.17
CA ASP A 76 5.50 -12.82 -0.66
C ASP A 76 4.81 -11.77 0.21
N PHE A 77 4.18 -12.17 1.32
CA PHE A 77 3.64 -11.21 2.30
C PHE A 77 4.76 -10.37 2.92
N VAL A 78 5.87 -10.99 3.32
CA VAL A 78 7.03 -10.26 3.87
C VAL A 78 7.60 -9.28 2.84
N ARG A 79 7.75 -9.73 1.58
CA ARG A 79 8.19 -8.86 0.49
C ARG A 79 7.24 -7.69 0.28
N MET A 80 5.93 -7.96 0.30
CA MET A 80 4.90 -6.93 0.09
C MET A 80 4.88 -5.90 1.22
N VAL A 81 5.07 -6.31 2.48
CA VAL A 81 5.25 -5.38 3.61
C VAL A 81 6.44 -4.44 3.35
N GLY A 82 7.57 -4.96 2.84
CA GLY A 82 8.73 -4.15 2.48
C GLY A 82 8.44 -3.13 1.37
N VAL A 83 7.72 -3.54 0.32
CA VAL A 83 7.30 -2.63 -0.77
C VAL A 83 6.39 -1.53 -0.23
N LEU A 84 5.39 -1.90 0.57
CA LEU A 84 4.43 -0.95 1.15
C LEU A 84 5.12 0.04 2.11
N GLN A 85 6.07 -0.43 2.91
CA GLN A 85 6.85 0.44 3.81
C GLN A 85 7.72 1.42 3.03
N LEU A 86 8.42 0.95 1.98
CA LEU A 86 9.24 1.83 1.14
C LEU A 86 8.42 2.93 0.47
N LEU A 87 7.24 2.57 -0.06
CA LEU A 87 6.31 3.54 -0.64
C LEU A 87 5.79 4.52 0.41
N TYR A 88 5.47 4.04 1.62
CA TYR A 88 4.99 4.88 2.71
C TYR A 88 6.04 5.92 3.12
N ASP A 89 7.27 5.50 3.37
CA ASP A 89 8.37 6.38 3.76
C ASP A 89 8.67 7.40 2.66
N THR A 90 8.60 6.97 1.39
CA THR A 90 8.79 7.87 0.24
C THR A 90 7.66 8.92 0.15
N CYS A 91 6.41 8.53 0.36
CA CYS A 91 5.29 9.47 0.36
C CYS A 91 5.33 10.46 1.54
N LEU A 92 5.81 10.04 2.72
CA LEU A 92 6.03 10.96 3.83
C LEU A 92 7.11 11.99 3.52
N ALA A 93 8.26 11.58 2.99
CA ALA A 93 9.32 12.50 2.61
C ALA A 93 8.84 13.52 1.56
N LEU A 94 8.10 13.07 0.54
CA LEU A 94 7.53 13.98 -0.47
C LEU A 94 6.48 14.93 0.10
N LYS A 95 5.74 14.52 1.13
CA LYS A 95 4.80 15.40 1.83
C LYS A 95 5.54 16.47 2.63
N GLU A 96 6.59 16.08 3.35
CA GLU A 96 7.44 17.01 4.11
C GLU A 96 8.07 18.04 3.18
N ASP A 97 8.67 17.61 2.07
CA ASP A 97 9.23 18.51 1.04
C ASP A 97 8.17 19.48 0.49
N GLN A 98 6.94 19.01 0.24
CA GLN A 98 5.84 19.87 -0.24
C GLN A 98 5.42 20.93 0.81
N GLU A 99 5.38 20.56 2.09
CA GLU A 99 5.00 21.47 3.18
C GLU A 99 6.09 22.52 3.49
N GLU A 100 7.35 22.26 3.13
CA GLU A 100 8.45 23.23 3.26
C GLU A 100 8.50 24.25 2.10
N GLU A 101 7.89 23.93 0.95
CA GLU A 101 7.86 24.79 -0.24
C GLU A 101 6.65 25.76 -0.29
N ASP A 102 5.59 25.50 0.50
CA ASP A 102 4.35 26.31 0.62
C ASP A 102 4.43 27.42 1.69
#